data_AF-A0A5P2CEX8-F1
#
_entry.id   AF-A0A5P2CEX8-F1
#
_cell.length_a   1.000
_cell.length_b   1.000
_cell.length_c   1.000
_cell.angle_alpha   90.00
_cell.angle_beta   90.00
_cell.angle_gamma   90.00
#
_symmetry.space_group_name_H-M   'P 1'
#
loop_
_entity.id
_entity.type
_entity.pdbx_description
1 polymer ?
#
loop_
_entity_poly.entity_id
_entity_poly.type
_entity_poly.pdbx_seq_one_letter_code
_entity_poly.pdbx_strand_id
1 'polypeptide(L)'
;MTVVPKARPHVRPIRLGRRSIAALALVSAVGVAAFGWPLLAAGDSGLSEHAQDAPWLFAALLPLLLAVVVATIADVGLDAKAIAMLGVLAAAGAALRPLGAGTAGIEPMFFLMVLSGRVLGPGFGFVLGAVSMFASALLTGGVGPWMPFQMLSMGWVCMGAGLLPGHESLRGRGELWLLAGYGAVASVLYGTVMNLQGWPYLGGLATGVSFVPGDPLVENLGRFVAYCLATSLGWDLPRAVVTVLLSLALGPAVLKALRRATRRAAFEAPVTFEAPEA
;
A
#
# COMPACT_ATOMS: atom_id res chain seq x y z
N MET A 1 30.90 -12.83 -41.64
CA MET A 1 29.54 -12.29 -41.43
C MET A 1 29.25 -12.36 -39.94
N THR A 2 29.52 -11.26 -39.23
CA THR A 2 29.42 -11.18 -37.76
C THR A 2 27.96 -10.99 -37.35
N VAL A 3 27.38 -11.99 -36.70
CA VAL A 3 26.02 -11.91 -36.15
C VAL A 3 26.07 -11.00 -34.93
N VAL A 4 25.64 -9.75 -35.11
CA VAL A 4 25.39 -8.81 -34.01
C VAL A 4 24.22 -9.37 -33.19
N PRO A 5 24.37 -9.64 -31.88
CA PRO A 5 23.26 -10.09 -31.08
C PRO A 5 22.22 -8.96 -30.98
N LYS A 6 21.02 -9.23 -31.52
CA LYS A 6 19.86 -8.33 -31.48
C LYS A 6 19.56 -8.04 -30.00
N ALA A 7 19.63 -6.77 -29.60
CA ALA A 7 19.32 -6.33 -28.25
C ALA A 7 17.95 -6.89 -27.81
N ARG A 8 17.92 -7.59 -26.67
CA ARG A 8 16.68 -8.17 -26.14
C ARG A 8 15.67 -7.05 -25.89
N PRO A 9 14.40 -7.20 -26.30
CA PRO A 9 13.40 -6.17 -26.09
C PRO A 9 13.29 -5.88 -24.59
N HIS A 10 13.41 -4.59 -24.24
CA HIS A 10 13.16 -4.10 -22.90
C HIS A 10 11.72 -4.44 -22.52
N VAL A 11 11.55 -5.21 -21.44
CA VAL A 11 10.24 -5.52 -20.83
C VAL A 11 9.57 -4.18 -20.49
N ARG A 12 8.48 -3.85 -21.18
CA ARG A 12 7.74 -2.61 -20.97
C ARG A 12 7.06 -2.66 -19.61
N PRO A 13 7.00 -1.56 -18.85
CA PRO A 13 6.21 -1.49 -17.63
C PRO A 13 4.74 -1.72 -18.01
N ILE A 14 4.07 -2.59 -17.24
CA ILE A 14 2.64 -2.89 -17.34
C ILE A 14 1.90 -1.55 -17.33
N ARG A 15 1.41 -1.11 -18.50
CA ARG A 15 0.59 0.10 -18.58
C ARG A 15 -0.76 -0.25 -17.98
N LEU A 16 -1.11 0.37 -16.86
CA LEU A 16 -2.44 0.21 -16.29
C LEU A 16 -3.49 0.57 -17.34
N GLY A 17 -4.46 -0.32 -17.54
CA GLY A 17 -5.61 -0.05 -18.38
C GLY A 17 -6.42 1.13 -17.82
N ARG A 18 -7.16 1.81 -18.71
CA ARG A 18 -8.01 2.95 -18.30
C ARG A 18 -9.01 2.57 -17.19
N ARG A 19 -9.47 1.32 -17.17
CA ARG A 19 -10.41 0.82 -16.15
C ARG A 19 -9.73 0.67 -14.79
N SER A 20 -8.54 0.08 -14.75
CA SER A 20 -7.72 -0.02 -13.52
C SER A 20 -7.38 1.35 -12.95
N ILE A 21 -7.03 2.32 -13.80
CA ILE A 21 -6.79 3.69 -13.37
C ILE A 21 -8.06 4.31 -12.77
N ALA A 22 -9.20 4.18 -13.45
CA ALA A 22 -10.48 4.70 -12.95
C ALA A 22 -10.88 4.05 -11.62
N ALA A 23 -10.71 2.73 -11.48
CA ALA A 23 -10.99 2.00 -10.24
C ALA A 23 -10.08 2.44 -9.10
N LEU A 24 -8.76 2.53 -9.33
CA LEU A 24 -7.79 3.01 -8.34
C LEU A 24 -8.08 4.46 -7.93
N ALA A 25 -8.43 5.33 -8.88
CA ALA A 25 -8.79 6.71 -8.61
C ALA A 25 -10.07 6.80 -7.78
N LEU A 26 -11.11 6.04 -8.13
CA LEU A 26 -12.38 6.01 -7.40
C LEU A 26 -12.19 5.53 -5.96
N VAL A 27 -11.48 4.40 -5.77
CA VAL A 27 -11.20 3.88 -4.43
C VAL A 27 -10.31 4.81 -3.63
N SER A 28 -9.34 5.46 -4.26
CA SER A 28 -8.51 6.44 -3.58
C SER A 28 -9.31 7.68 -3.18
N ALA A 29 -10.24 8.16 -4.02
CA ALA A 29 -11.11 9.28 -3.70
C ALA A 29 -12.06 8.96 -2.54
N VAL A 30 -12.71 7.79 -2.57
CA VAL A 30 -13.54 7.30 -1.45
C VAL A 30 -12.70 7.16 -0.18
N GLY A 31 -11.48 6.62 -0.31
CA GLY A 31 -10.52 6.52 0.77
C GLY A 31 -10.17 7.85 1.41
N VAL A 32 -9.81 8.85 0.60
CA VAL A 32 -9.50 10.21 1.06
C VAL A 32 -10.70 10.84 1.76
N ALA A 33 -11.92 10.67 1.24
CA ALA A 33 -13.13 11.12 1.91
C ALA A 33 -13.36 10.39 3.24
N ALA A 34 -13.12 9.08 3.27
CA ALA A 34 -13.28 8.24 4.45
C ALA A 34 -12.23 8.51 5.55
N PHE A 35 -11.01 8.93 5.21
CA PHE A 35 -10.03 9.40 6.20
C PHE A 35 -10.25 10.87 6.59
N GLY A 36 -10.67 11.70 5.63
CA GLY A 36 -10.85 13.14 5.81
C GLY A 36 -12.16 13.55 6.47
N TRP A 37 -13.11 12.62 6.67
CA TRP A 37 -14.43 12.89 7.25
C TRP A 37 -14.41 13.76 8.52
N PRO A 38 -13.47 13.61 9.49
CA PRO A 38 -13.49 14.41 10.71
C PRO A 38 -13.20 15.88 10.44
N LEU A 39 -12.43 16.17 9.39
CA LEU A 39 -12.06 17.52 8.98
C LEU A 39 -13.12 18.15 8.04
N LEU A 40 -13.97 17.32 7.44
CA LEU A 40 -15.02 17.73 6.50
C LEU A 40 -16.38 17.93 7.19
N ALA A 41 -16.59 17.29 8.35
CA ALA A 41 -17.79 17.46 9.17
C ALA A 41 -17.77 18.83 9.90
N ALA A 42 -18.10 19.90 9.17
CA ALA A 42 -18.42 21.20 9.76
C ALA A 42 -19.84 21.17 10.35
N GLY A 43 -20.04 21.91 11.45
CA GLY A 43 -21.16 21.82 12.40
C GLY A 43 -22.59 21.87 11.88
N ASP A 44 -22.82 22.26 10.62
CA ASP A 44 -24.17 22.38 10.01
C ASP A 44 -24.44 21.41 8.86
N SER A 45 -23.51 20.51 8.53
CA SER A 45 -23.78 19.43 7.59
C SER A 45 -24.34 18.23 8.35
N GLY A 46 -25.44 17.63 7.90
CA GLY A 46 -26.05 16.41 8.48
C GLY A 46 -25.14 15.16 8.51
N LEU A 47 -23.84 15.33 8.31
CA LEU A 47 -22.76 14.36 8.46
C LEU A 47 -22.32 14.20 9.92
N SER A 48 -22.64 15.16 10.79
CA SER A 48 -22.23 15.19 12.21
C SER A 48 -22.95 14.15 13.10
N GLU A 49 -24.04 13.54 12.64
CA GLU A 49 -24.74 12.44 13.35
C GLU A 49 -24.18 11.03 13.03
N HIS A 50 -23.27 10.91 12.05
CA HIS A 50 -22.83 9.61 11.50
C HIS A 50 -21.54 9.06 12.12
N ALA A 51 -21.09 9.57 13.28
CA ALA A 51 -19.90 9.04 13.97
C ALA A 51 -20.05 7.56 14.36
N GLN A 52 -21.29 7.05 14.47
CA GLN A 52 -21.59 5.64 14.72
C GLN A 52 -21.66 4.76 13.46
N ASP A 53 -21.53 5.33 12.26
CA ASP A 53 -21.66 4.61 10.97
C ASP A 53 -20.35 4.09 10.39
N ALA A 54 -19.26 4.13 11.18
CA ALA A 54 -17.97 3.51 10.83
C ALA A 54 -18.08 2.04 10.31
N PRO A 55 -19.04 1.20 10.77
CA PRO A 55 -19.26 -0.13 10.21
C PRO A 55 -19.86 -0.13 8.78
N TRP A 56 -20.60 0.90 8.38
CA TRP A 56 -21.16 1.02 7.03
C TRP A 56 -20.11 1.45 6.01
N LEU A 57 -19.13 2.27 6.45
CA LEU A 57 -17.92 2.54 5.67
C LEU A 57 -17.14 1.25 5.38
N PHE A 58 -17.01 0.36 6.36
CA PHE A 58 -16.42 -0.98 6.19
C PHE A 58 -17.18 -1.81 5.14
N ALA A 59 -18.51 -1.81 5.20
CA ALA A 59 -19.38 -2.51 4.24
C ALA A 59 -19.30 -1.93 2.81
N ALA A 60 -18.97 -0.64 2.65
CA ALA A 60 -18.81 0.00 1.34
C ALA A 60 -17.38 -0.13 0.76
N LEU A 61 -16.34 0.03 1.59
CA LEU A 61 -14.93 0.00 1.17
C LEU A 61 -14.46 -1.39 0.72
N LEU A 62 -14.89 -2.46 1.40
CA LEU A 62 -14.47 -3.82 1.07
C LEU A 62 -14.92 -4.26 -0.35
N PRO A 63 -16.19 -4.08 -0.75
CA PRO A 63 -16.62 -4.32 -2.12
C PRO A 63 -15.91 -3.45 -3.16
N LEU A 64 -15.61 -2.20 -2.83
CA LEU A 64 -14.85 -1.28 -3.70
C LEU A 64 -13.40 -1.75 -3.90
N LEU A 65 -12.72 -2.18 -2.82
CA LEU A 65 -11.40 -2.77 -2.89
C LEU A 65 -11.41 -4.09 -3.69
N LEU A 66 -12.43 -4.92 -3.50
CA LEU A 66 -12.66 -6.12 -4.31
C LEU A 66 -12.87 -5.77 -5.79
N ALA A 67 -13.63 -4.72 -6.08
CA ALA A 67 -13.82 -4.22 -7.44
C ALA A 67 -12.51 -3.74 -8.07
N VAL A 68 -11.61 -3.09 -7.32
CA VAL A 68 -10.25 -2.75 -7.78
C VAL A 68 -9.44 -3.99 -8.09
N VAL A 69 -9.48 -4.99 -7.21
CA VAL A 69 -8.80 -6.27 -7.43
C VAL A 69 -9.32 -6.90 -8.72
N VAL A 70 -10.63 -6.99 -8.90
CA VAL A 70 -11.27 -7.52 -10.11
C VAL A 70 -10.92 -6.70 -11.36
N ALA A 71 -10.96 -5.37 -11.30
CA ALA A 71 -10.60 -4.50 -12.41
C ALA A 71 -9.12 -4.67 -12.81
N THR A 72 -8.24 -4.79 -11.82
CA THR A 72 -6.80 -5.02 -12.03
C THR A 72 -6.55 -6.42 -12.62
N ILE A 73 -7.29 -7.43 -12.14
CA ILE A 73 -7.26 -8.79 -12.69
C ILE A 73 -7.71 -8.79 -14.16
N ALA A 74 -8.81 -8.10 -14.47
CA ALA A 74 -9.44 -8.08 -15.78
C ALA A 74 -8.63 -7.32 -16.84
N ASP A 75 -7.93 -6.24 -16.47
CA ASP A 75 -7.16 -5.43 -17.41
C ASP A 75 -5.79 -6.02 -17.75
N VAL A 76 -5.16 -6.74 -16.82
CA VAL A 76 -3.78 -7.25 -17.00
C VAL A 76 -3.75 -8.72 -17.44
N GLY A 77 -4.91 -9.40 -17.48
CA GLY A 77 -4.98 -10.80 -17.90
C GLY A 77 -4.08 -11.66 -17.02
N LEU A 78 -4.23 -11.54 -15.71
CA LEU A 78 -3.43 -12.26 -14.72
C LEU A 78 -3.38 -13.77 -15.02
N ASP A 79 -2.24 -14.24 -15.54
CA ASP A 79 -1.94 -15.67 -15.61
C ASP A 79 -1.90 -16.24 -14.17
N ALA A 80 -2.23 -17.53 -14.01
CA ALA A 80 -2.26 -18.22 -12.71
C ALA A 80 -0.96 -18.02 -11.92
N LYS A 81 0.17 -17.85 -12.62
CA LYS A 81 1.49 -17.54 -12.03
C LYS A 81 1.52 -16.21 -11.30
N ALA A 82 0.84 -15.20 -11.82
CA ALA A 82 0.83 -13.87 -11.23
C ALA A 82 -0.05 -13.82 -9.98
N ILE A 83 -1.18 -14.53 -9.99
CA ILE A 83 -2.01 -14.77 -8.81
C ILE A 83 -1.20 -15.53 -7.74
N ALA A 84 -0.48 -16.58 -8.14
CA ALA A 84 0.40 -17.33 -7.25
C ALA A 84 1.50 -16.45 -6.64
N MET A 85 2.13 -15.58 -7.45
CA MET A 85 3.12 -14.62 -6.95
C MET A 85 2.53 -13.62 -5.97
N LEU A 86 1.34 -13.08 -6.24
CA LEU A 86 0.61 -12.22 -5.29
C LEU A 86 0.34 -12.96 -3.99
N GLY A 87 -0.12 -14.22 -4.06
CA GLY A 87 -0.36 -15.05 -2.88
C GLY A 87 0.91 -15.30 -2.05
N VAL A 88 2.02 -15.68 -2.68
CA VAL A 88 3.30 -15.92 -2.01
C VAL A 88 3.85 -14.65 -1.36
N LEU A 89 3.83 -13.52 -2.08
CA LEU A 89 4.32 -12.25 -1.55
C LEU A 89 3.39 -11.72 -0.45
N ALA A 90 2.08 -11.92 -0.57
CA ALA A 90 1.13 -11.54 0.47
C ALA A 90 1.30 -12.38 1.74
N ALA A 91 1.51 -13.69 1.59
CA ALA A 91 1.84 -14.57 2.72
C ALA A 91 3.15 -14.16 3.39
N ALA A 92 4.19 -13.84 2.61
CA ALA A 92 5.45 -13.35 3.15
C ALA A 92 5.28 -12.01 3.89
N GLY A 93 4.55 -11.06 3.31
CA GLY A 93 4.21 -9.79 3.96
C GLY A 93 3.45 -9.99 5.27
N ALA A 94 2.44 -10.86 5.24
CA ALA A 94 1.62 -11.19 6.40
C ALA A 94 2.41 -11.88 7.51
N ALA A 95 3.36 -12.76 7.17
CA ALA A 95 4.22 -13.44 8.14
C ALA A 95 5.28 -12.51 8.77
N LEU A 96 5.66 -11.43 8.09
CA LEU A 96 6.63 -10.46 8.62
C LEU A 96 6.02 -9.48 9.64
N ARG A 97 4.71 -9.27 9.63
CA ARG A 97 4.05 -8.31 10.52
C ARG A 97 4.09 -8.73 12.00
N PRO A 98 3.82 -9.99 12.39
CA PRO A 98 3.91 -10.43 13.79
C PRO A 98 5.31 -10.28 14.38
N LEU A 99 6.37 -10.34 13.57
CA LEU A 99 7.76 -10.16 14.03
C LEU A 99 8.00 -8.76 14.62
N GLY A 100 7.12 -7.81 14.28
CA GLY A 100 7.12 -6.45 14.82
C GLY A 100 6.03 -6.12 15.83
N ALA A 101 5.08 -7.03 16.02
CA ALA A 101 3.96 -6.80 16.93
C ALA A 101 4.49 -6.82 18.37
N GLY A 102 4.39 -5.67 19.06
CA GLY A 102 4.82 -5.51 20.45
C GLY A 102 6.25 -4.99 20.65
N THR A 103 7.05 -4.83 19.58
CA THR A 103 8.44 -4.35 19.64
C THR A 103 8.58 -2.97 19.00
N ALA A 104 8.15 -1.92 19.70
CA ALA A 104 8.45 -0.50 19.44
C ALA A 104 8.62 -0.10 17.95
N GLY A 105 7.72 -0.52 17.05
CA GLY A 105 7.73 -0.15 15.64
C GLY A 105 8.67 -0.92 14.71
N ILE A 106 9.27 -2.03 15.14
CA ILE A 106 10.12 -2.88 14.27
C ILE A 106 9.23 -3.62 13.27
N GLU A 107 8.90 -3.06 12.11
CA GLU A 107 7.92 -3.68 11.18
C GLU A 107 8.56 -4.03 9.81
N PRO A 108 9.18 -5.22 9.66
CA PRO A 108 9.89 -5.62 8.42
C PRO A 108 8.99 -5.71 7.18
N MET A 109 7.67 -5.81 7.39
CA MET A 109 6.68 -5.86 6.32
C MET A 109 6.81 -4.67 5.37
N PHE A 110 7.01 -3.44 5.88
CA PHE A 110 7.10 -2.23 5.06
C PHE A 110 8.22 -2.26 4.04
N PHE A 111 9.41 -2.73 4.47
CA PHE A 111 10.54 -2.94 3.58
C PHE A 111 10.17 -3.85 2.40
N LEU A 112 9.59 -5.01 2.67
CA LEU A 112 9.25 -5.96 1.61
C LEU A 112 8.16 -5.40 0.67
N MET A 113 7.16 -4.72 1.24
CA MET A 113 6.04 -4.14 0.51
C MET A 113 6.48 -3.00 -0.43
N VAL A 114 7.33 -2.09 0.03
CA VAL A 114 7.90 -1.01 -0.80
C VAL A 114 8.70 -1.58 -1.97
N LEU A 115 9.57 -2.55 -1.71
CA LEU A 115 10.39 -3.18 -2.76
C LEU A 115 9.53 -3.95 -3.77
N SER A 116 8.50 -4.63 -3.27
CA SER A 116 7.56 -5.39 -4.12
C SER A 116 6.73 -4.46 -4.99
N GLY A 117 6.18 -3.37 -4.43
CA GLY A 117 5.46 -2.35 -5.19
C GLY A 117 6.33 -1.73 -6.29
N ARG A 118 7.60 -1.46 -6.00
CA ARG A 118 8.56 -0.94 -6.99
C ARG A 118 8.80 -1.88 -8.18
N VAL A 119 8.74 -3.19 -7.96
CA VAL A 119 9.01 -4.21 -9.00
C VAL A 119 7.75 -4.61 -9.75
N LEU A 120 6.61 -4.69 -9.07
CA LEU A 120 5.34 -5.12 -9.65
C LEU A 120 4.56 -3.97 -10.31
N GLY A 121 4.89 -2.73 -9.98
CA GLY A 121 4.22 -1.55 -10.48
C GLY A 121 2.98 -1.16 -9.67
N PRO A 122 2.33 -0.03 -10.02
CA PRO A 122 1.34 0.63 -9.17
C PRO A 122 0.08 -0.21 -8.87
N GLY A 123 -0.57 -0.79 -9.88
CA GLY A 123 -1.81 -1.55 -9.68
C GLY A 123 -1.58 -2.86 -8.92
N PHE A 124 -0.56 -3.63 -9.29
CA PHE A 124 -0.18 -4.84 -8.57
C PHE A 124 0.32 -4.53 -7.17
N GLY A 125 1.07 -3.45 -7.01
CA GLY A 125 1.50 -2.96 -5.71
C GLY A 125 0.30 -2.69 -4.81
N PHE A 126 -0.70 -1.95 -5.30
CA PHE A 126 -1.92 -1.67 -4.57
C PHE A 126 -2.61 -2.96 -4.08
N VAL A 127 -2.86 -3.89 -5.01
CA VAL A 127 -3.50 -5.17 -4.69
C VAL A 127 -2.67 -5.98 -3.70
N LEU A 128 -1.36 -6.07 -3.92
CA LEU A 128 -0.46 -6.76 -3.00
C LEU A 128 -0.52 -6.17 -1.60
N GLY A 129 -0.46 -4.84 -1.46
CA GLY A 129 -0.53 -4.17 -0.16
C GLY A 129 -1.84 -4.47 0.57
N ALA A 130 -2.97 -4.35 -0.14
CA ALA A 130 -4.29 -4.64 0.42
C ALA A 130 -4.43 -6.12 0.85
N VAL A 131 -4.07 -7.06 -0.01
CA VAL A 131 -4.18 -8.50 0.27
C VAL A 131 -3.22 -8.93 1.37
N SER A 132 -2.00 -8.38 1.42
CA SER A 132 -1.02 -8.67 2.49
C SER A 132 -1.55 -8.23 3.85
N MET A 133 -2.15 -7.04 3.93
CA MET A 133 -2.75 -6.54 5.17
C MET A 133 -3.96 -7.36 5.60
N PHE A 134 -4.82 -7.73 4.66
CA PHE A 134 -5.95 -8.61 4.91
C PHE A 134 -5.51 -9.98 5.45
N ALA A 135 -4.60 -10.64 4.75
CA ALA A 135 -4.03 -11.92 5.16
C ALA A 135 -3.37 -11.81 6.54
N SER A 136 -2.64 -10.73 6.80
CA SER A 136 -2.02 -10.51 8.10
C SER A 136 -3.03 -10.33 9.22
N ALA A 137 -4.12 -9.60 8.98
CA ALA A 137 -5.17 -9.40 9.97
C ALA A 137 -5.86 -10.73 10.32
N LEU A 138 -6.07 -11.61 9.33
CA LEU A 138 -6.57 -12.96 9.59
C LEU A 138 -5.59 -13.77 10.44
N LEU A 139 -4.29 -13.73 10.13
CA LEU A 139 -3.27 -14.47 10.88
C LEU A 139 -3.12 -14.01 12.32
N THR A 140 -3.24 -12.71 12.60
CA THR A 140 -3.06 -12.15 13.94
C THR A 140 -4.36 -11.97 14.72
N GLY A 141 -5.50 -12.39 14.16
CA GLY A 141 -6.82 -12.12 14.74
C GLY A 141 -7.19 -10.63 14.78
N GLY A 142 -6.53 -9.79 13.97
CA GLY A 142 -6.70 -8.33 13.91
C GLY A 142 -7.85 -7.86 13.01
N VAL A 143 -8.84 -8.70 12.76
CA VAL A 143 -10.01 -8.39 11.93
C VAL A 143 -10.90 -7.41 12.68
N GLY A 144 -11.11 -6.22 12.10
CA GLY A 144 -11.97 -5.21 12.71
C GLY A 144 -12.27 -4.05 11.76
N PRO A 145 -13.06 -3.05 12.21
CA PRO A 145 -13.48 -1.91 11.38
C PRO A 145 -12.33 -1.06 10.82
N TRP A 146 -11.16 -1.07 11.47
CA TRP A 146 -9.94 -0.38 11.02
C TRP A 146 -9.24 -1.10 9.85
N MET A 147 -9.56 -2.37 9.59
CA MET A 147 -8.81 -3.20 8.66
C MET A 147 -8.89 -2.73 7.19
N PRO A 148 -10.03 -2.29 6.63
CA PRO A 148 -10.07 -1.76 5.27
C PRO A 148 -9.22 -0.50 5.10
N PHE A 149 -9.14 0.35 6.13
CA PHE A 149 -8.25 1.51 6.15
C PHE A 149 -6.78 1.08 6.13
N GLN A 150 -6.43 0.06 6.90
CA GLN A 150 -5.10 -0.55 6.88
C GLN A 150 -4.74 -1.15 5.51
N MET A 151 -5.68 -1.87 4.89
CA MET A 151 -5.53 -2.44 3.54
C MET A 151 -5.33 -1.34 2.49
N LEU A 152 -6.17 -0.31 2.53
CA LEU A 152 -6.11 0.83 1.61
C LEU A 152 -4.79 1.61 1.77
N SER A 153 -4.42 1.96 3.00
CA SER A 153 -3.17 2.68 3.30
C SER A 153 -1.94 1.91 2.85
N MET A 154 -1.88 0.59 3.10
CA MET A 154 -0.76 -0.22 2.60
C MET A 154 -0.81 -0.36 1.08
N GLY A 155 -2.00 -0.46 0.49
CA GLY A 155 -2.20 -0.40 -0.95
C GLY A 155 -1.60 0.87 -1.55
N TRP A 156 -1.86 2.04 -0.95
CA TRP A 156 -1.26 3.32 -1.37
C TRP A 156 0.26 3.35 -1.22
N VAL A 157 0.82 2.79 -0.15
CA VAL A 157 2.28 2.68 0.03
C VAL A 157 2.92 1.83 -1.07
N CYS A 158 2.35 0.67 -1.38
CA CYS A 158 2.88 -0.17 -2.45
C CYS A 158 2.68 0.45 -3.83
N MET A 159 1.52 1.08 -4.06
CA MET A 159 1.19 1.78 -5.31
C MET A 159 2.17 2.93 -5.55
N GLY A 160 2.42 3.77 -4.54
CA GLY A 160 3.33 4.90 -4.62
C GLY A 160 4.77 4.46 -4.91
N ALA A 161 5.23 3.36 -4.30
CA ALA A 161 6.53 2.77 -4.64
C ALA A 161 6.62 2.35 -6.12
N GLY A 162 5.52 1.88 -6.70
CA GLY A 162 5.41 1.55 -8.12
C GLY A 162 5.36 2.76 -9.06
N LEU A 163 4.95 3.94 -8.55
CA LEU A 163 4.89 5.20 -9.30
C LEU A 163 6.22 5.99 -9.26
N LEU A 164 7.20 5.54 -8.48
CA LEU A 164 8.48 6.21 -8.36
C LEU A 164 9.21 6.35 -9.72
N PRO A 165 9.88 7.49 -9.97
CA PRO A 165 10.52 7.76 -11.25
C PRO A 165 11.70 6.82 -11.52
N GLY A 166 12.11 6.77 -12.79
CA GLY A 166 13.29 6.00 -13.20
C GLY A 166 13.09 4.49 -13.13
N HIS A 167 11.86 4.00 -13.41
CA HIS A 167 11.55 2.57 -13.38
C HIS A 167 12.57 1.72 -14.16
N GLU A 168 12.98 2.22 -15.33
CA GLU A 168 13.87 1.55 -16.27
C GLU A 168 15.33 1.99 -16.15
N SER A 169 15.58 3.27 -15.86
CA SER A 169 16.90 3.89 -15.89
C SER A 169 17.64 3.88 -14.55
N LEU A 170 16.91 3.92 -13.42
CA LEU A 170 17.51 3.99 -12.10
C LEU A 170 17.70 2.58 -11.53
N ARG A 171 18.95 2.13 -11.44
CA ARG A 171 19.36 0.84 -10.86
C ARG A 171 20.55 1.00 -9.93
N GLY A 172 20.75 0.00 -9.06
CA GLY A 172 21.87 -0.01 -8.13
C GLY A 172 21.64 0.92 -6.94
N ARG A 173 22.69 1.59 -6.46
CA ARG A 173 22.64 2.37 -5.20
C ARG A 173 21.61 3.49 -5.22
N GLY A 174 21.45 4.20 -6.33
CA GLY A 174 20.46 5.29 -6.42
C GLY A 174 19.02 4.80 -6.26
N GLU A 175 18.72 3.61 -6.78
CA GLU A 175 17.40 2.98 -6.59
C GLU A 175 17.17 2.58 -5.14
N LEU A 176 18.20 2.07 -4.45
CA LEU A 176 18.09 1.71 -3.02
C LEU A 176 17.84 2.94 -2.15
N TRP A 177 18.55 4.04 -2.39
CA TRP A 177 18.35 5.29 -1.64
C TRP A 177 16.97 5.90 -1.90
N LEU A 178 16.50 5.85 -3.15
CA LEU A 178 15.14 6.28 -3.48
C LEU A 178 14.10 5.45 -2.73
N LEU A 179 14.26 4.12 -2.70
CA LEU A 179 13.32 3.23 -1.99
C LEU A 179 13.41 3.35 -0.48
N ALA A 180 14.61 3.55 0.07
CA ALA A 180 14.81 3.78 1.50
C ALA A 180 14.18 5.11 1.91
N GLY A 181 14.42 6.20 1.17
CA GLY A 181 13.82 7.50 1.42
C GLY A 181 12.30 7.49 1.27
N TYR A 182 11.79 6.87 0.20
CA TYR A 182 10.36 6.66 0.01
C TYR A 182 9.77 5.85 1.17
N GLY A 183 10.38 4.73 1.53
CA GLY A 183 9.93 3.85 2.62
C GLY A 183 9.92 4.54 3.98
N ALA A 184 10.90 5.40 4.27
CA ALA A 184 10.93 6.20 5.49
C ALA A 184 9.74 7.18 5.54
N VAL A 185 9.53 7.94 4.46
CA VAL A 185 8.41 8.89 4.37
C VAL A 185 7.07 8.15 4.44
N ALA A 186 6.93 7.06 3.68
CA ALA A 186 5.73 6.24 3.65
C ALA A 186 5.41 5.61 5.01
N SER A 187 6.42 5.24 5.81
CA SER A 187 6.24 4.69 7.16
C SER A 187 5.57 5.68 8.12
N VAL A 188 5.99 6.96 8.05
CA VAL A 188 5.44 8.06 8.87
C VAL A 188 4.08 8.49 8.35
N LEU A 189 3.91 8.60 7.03
CA LEU A 189 2.63 8.95 6.43
C LEU A 189 1.57 7.87 6.68
N TYR A 190 1.95 6.60 6.64
CA TYR A 190 1.04 5.50 6.97
C TYR A 190 0.51 5.63 8.39
N GLY A 191 1.39 5.82 9.38
CA GLY A 191 0.98 6.03 10.77
C GLY A 191 0.09 7.26 10.94
N THR A 192 0.48 8.37 10.31
CA THR A 192 -0.29 9.61 10.31
C THR A 192 -1.71 9.39 9.74
N VAL A 193 -1.84 8.81 8.55
CA VAL A 193 -3.15 8.55 7.93
C VAL A 193 -3.99 7.60 8.78
N MET A 194 -3.39 6.56 9.35
CA MET A 194 -4.08 5.62 10.24
C MET A 194 -4.54 6.29 11.55
N ASN A 195 -3.75 7.20 12.10
CA ASN A 195 -4.14 7.99 13.26
C ASN A 195 -5.36 8.86 12.96
N LEU A 196 -5.45 9.44 11.76
CA LEU A 196 -6.58 10.29 11.39
C LEU A 196 -7.91 9.52 11.45
N GLN A 197 -7.90 8.23 11.14
CA GLN A 197 -9.06 7.36 11.28
C GLN A 197 -9.43 7.10 12.75
N GLY A 198 -8.46 6.86 13.63
CA GLY A 198 -8.71 6.56 15.04
C GLY A 198 -8.96 7.78 15.93
N TRP A 199 -8.39 8.93 15.57
CA TRP A 199 -8.32 10.14 16.38
C TRP A 199 -9.68 10.69 16.86
N PRO A 200 -10.75 10.71 16.04
CA PRO A 200 -12.07 11.19 16.48
C PRO A 200 -12.72 10.31 17.55
N TYR A 201 -12.31 9.04 17.68
CA TYR A 201 -12.93 8.07 18.59
C TYR A 201 -12.32 8.05 19.99
N LEU A 202 -11.27 8.84 20.25
CA LEU A 202 -10.54 8.88 21.53
C LEU A 202 -11.26 9.63 22.67
N GLY A 203 -12.59 9.79 22.57
CA GLY A 203 -13.42 10.68 23.39
C GLY A 203 -12.93 10.94 24.81
N GLY A 204 -12.55 12.20 25.09
CA GLY A 204 -12.37 12.74 26.45
C GLY A 204 -11.14 12.28 27.25
N LEU A 205 -10.32 11.34 26.77
CA LEU A 205 -9.19 10.79 27.54
C LEU A 205 -7.93 11.68 27.52
N ALA A 206 -7.83 12.63 26.58
CA ALA A 206 -6.70 13.57 26.47
C ALA A 206 -7.18 14.95 26.00
N THR A 207 -7.67 15.76 26.93
CA THR A 207 -8.37 17.04 26.67
C THR A 207 -7.61 18.05 25.80
N GLY A 208 -6.27 17.96 25.73
CA GLY A 208 -5.44 18.83 24.90
C GLY A 208 -5.20 18.39 23.45
N VAL A 209 -5.40 17.11 23.12
CA VAL A 209 -5.11 16.55 21.78
C VAL A 209 -6.33 15.88 21.13
N SER A 210 -7.46 15.77 21.82
CA SER A 210 -8.70 15.21 21.28
C SER A 210 -9.29 16.07 20.16
N PHE A 211 -9.97 15.41 19.21
CA PHE A 211 -10.78 16.09 18.21
C PHE A 211 -11.95 16.83 18.87
N VAL A 212 -12.19 18.07 18.44
CA VAL A 212 -13.34 18.89 18.88
C VAL A 212 -14.24 19.14 17.67
N PRO A 213 -15.42 18.51 17.60
CA PRO A 213 -16.37 18.75 16.50
C PRO A 213 -16.77 20.23 16.44
N GLY A 214 -16.73 20.83 15.25
CA GLY A 214 -17.13 22.23 15.01
C GLY A 214 -16.02 23.28 15.19
N ASP A 215 -14.88 22.92 15.79
CA ASP A 215 -13.73 23.84 15.91
C ASP A 215 -13.10 24.15 14.53
N PRO A 216 -12.45 25.33 14.38
CA PRO A 216 -11.74 25.68 13.15
C PRO A 216 -10.76 24.59 12.70
N LEU A 217 -10.71 24.35 11.39
CA LEU A 217 -9.85 23.32 10.78
C LEU A 217 -8.40 23.40 11.25
N VAL A 218 -7.86 24.62 11.35
CA VAL A 218 -6.46 24.85 11.76
C VAL A 218 -6.21 24.40 13.20
N GLU A 219 -7.16 24.62 14.11
CA GLU A 219 -7.03 24.20 15.51
C GLU A 219 -7.09 22.68 15.63
N ASN A 220 -8.03 22.05 14.92
CA ASN A 220 -8.12 20.60 14.86
C ASN A 220 -6.87 19.96 14.22
N LEU A 221 -6.29 20.55 13.17
CA LEU A 221 -5.02 20.09 12.62
C LEU A 221 -3.87 20.22 13.62
N GLY A 222 -3.83 21.29 14.42
CA GLY A 222 -2.87 21.45 15.50
C GLY A 222 -2.97 20.34 16.55
N ARG A 223 -4.21 20.02 16.99
CA ARG A 223 -4.48 18.92 17.93
C ARG A 223 -4.11 17.56 17.34
N PHE A 224 -4.38 17.35 16.06
CA PHE A 224 -4.02 16.12 15.35
C PHE A 224 -2.50 15.93 15.24
N VAL A 225 -1.75 16.99 14.93
CA VAL A 225 -0.28 16.94 14.93
C VAL A 225 0.25 16.62 16.33
N ALA A 226 -0.27 17.30 17.36
CA ALA A 226 0.10 17.01 18.75
C ALA A 226 -0.22 15.56 19.13
N TYR A 227 -1.36 15.04 18.70
CA TYR A 227 -1.74 13.64 18.89
C TYR A 227 -0.74 12.67 18.23
N CYS A 228 -0.36 12.89 16.97
CA CYS A 228 0.61 12.05 16.27
C CYS A 228 1.99 12.09 16.93
N LEU A 229 2.46 13.27 17.32
CA LEU A 229 3.73 13.46 18.03
C LEU A 229 3.75 12.72 19.38
N ALA A 230 2.64 12.78 20.12
CA ALA A 230 2.56 12.18 21.45
C ALA A 230 2.35 10.66 21.42
N THR A 231 1.70 10.11 20.40
CA THR A 231 1.19 8.72 20.44
C THR A 231 1.78 7.78 19.39
N SER A 232 2.12 8.27 18.19
CA SER A 232 2.54 7.40 17.09
C SER A 232 3.98 7.58 16.66
N LEU A 233 4.60 8.74 16.92
CA LEU A 233 5.97 9.00 16.44
C LEU A 233 6.99 7.98 16.97
N GLY A 234 6.79 7.51 18.20
CA GLY A 234 7.58 6.43 18.81
C GLY A 234 7.46 5.07 18.12
N TRP A 235 6.42 4.87 17.30
CA TRP A 235 6.22 3.66 16.49
C TRP A 235 6.60 3.87 15.03
N ASP A 236 6.31 5.06 14.48
CA ASP A 236 6.51 5.38 13.08
C ASP A 236 7.98 5.60 12.73
N LEU A 237 8.77 6.20 13.63
CA LEU A 237 10.21 6.42 13.42
C LEU A 237 11.00 5.11 13.44
N PRO A 238 10.83 4.19 14.40
CA PRO A 238 11.50 2.90 14.33
C PRO A 238 11.12 2.10 13.08
N ARG A 239 9.85 2.15 12.65
CA ARG A 239 9.42 1.54 11.38
C ARG A 239 10.18 2.13 10.20
N ALA A 240 10.31 3.45 10.14
CA ALA A 240 11.07 4.14 9.11
C ALA A 240 12.55 3.71 9.12
N VAL A 241 13.19 3.67 10.30
CA VAL A 241 14.59 3.26 10.47
C VAL A 241 14.78 1.81 10.01
N VAL A 242 13.95 0.88 10.47
CA VAL A 242 14.04 -0.53 10.07
C VAL A 242 13.83 -0.68 8.57
N THR A 243 12.87 0.05 7.99
CA THR A 243 12.63 0.05 6.55
C THR A 243 13.87 0.52 5.79
N VAL A 244 14.49 1.63 6.20
CA VAL A 244 15.73 2.14 5.60
C VAL A 244 16.86 1.12 5.71
N LEU A 245 17.11 0.59 6.91
CA LEU A 245 18.21 -0.35 7.16
C LEU A 245 18.05 -1.62 6.31
N LEU A 246 16.86 -2.21 6.29
CA LEU A 246 16.59 -3.40 5.49
C LEU A 246 16.62 -3.09 3.99
N SER A 247 16.10 -1.94 3.55
CA SER A 247 16.17 -1.50 2.15
C SER A 247 17.60 -1.38 1.66
N LEU A 248 18.51 -0.86 2.47
CA LEU A 248 19.91 -0.70 2.10
C LEU A 248 20.70 -2.01 2.20
N ALA A 249 20.47 -2.80 3.26
CA ALA A 249 21.22 -4.03 3.52
C ALA A 249 20.76 -5.20 2.62
N LEU A 250 19.45 -5.42 2.54
CA LEU A 250 18.85 -6.59 1.86
C LEU A 250 18.25 -6.24 0.50
N GLY A 251 18.04 -4.95 0.21
CA GLY A 251 17.41 -4.51 -1.04
C GLY A 251 18.06 -5.03 -2.32
N PRO A 252 19.40 -5.11 -2.46
CA PRO A 252 20.01 -5.68 -3.67
C PRO A 252 19.58 -7.13 -3.92
N ALA A 253 19.58 -7.96 -2.88
CA ALA A 253 19.23 -9.37 -2.97
C ALA A 253 17.74 -9.55 -3.24
N VAL A 254 16.90 -8.83 -2.49
CA VAL A 254 15.44 -8.90 -2.61
C VAL A 254 14.97 -8.36 -3.95
N LEU A 255 15.45 -7.21 -4.41
CA LEU A 255 15.09 -6.66 -5.73
C LEU A 255 15.52 -7.60 -6.87
N LYS A 256 16.69 -8.24 -6.76
CA LYS A 256 17.14 -9.23 -7.75
C LYS A 256 16.23 -10.45 -7.77
N ALA A 257 15.85 -10.97 -6.60
CA ALA A 257 14.95 -12.11 -6.47
C ALA A 257 13.55 -11.79 -7.02
N LEU A 258 12.97 -10.66 -6.61
CA LEU A 258 11.66 -10.18 -7.06
C LEU A 258 11.64 -10.02 -8.58
N ARG A 259 12.60 -9.29 -9.16
CA ARG A 259 12.65 -9.10 -10.63
C ARG A 259 12.82 -10.41 -11.39
N ARG A 260 13.58 -11.36 -10.84
CA ARG A 260 13.73 -12.69 -11.45
C ARG A 260 12.42 -13.47 -11.41
N ALA A 261 11.68 -13.40 -10.31
CA ALA A 261 10.38 -14.05 -10.18
C ALA A 261 9.34 -13.43 -11.12
N THR A 262 9.26 -12.10 -11.17
CA THR A 262 8.33 -11.36 -12.06
C THR A 262 8.61 -11.62 -13.55
N ARG A 263 9.89 -11.70 -13.98
CA ARG A 263 10.22 -12.06 -15.37
C ARG A 263 9.76 -13.47 -15.75
N ARG A 264 9.84 -14.42 -14.81
CA ARG A 264 9.42 -15.82 -15.04
C ARG A 264 7.90 -16.00 -15.03
N ALA A 265 7.18 -15.09 -14.38
CA ALA A 265 5.73 -15.08 -14.35
C ALA A 265 5.08 -14.59 -15.66
N ALA A 266 5.87 -14.10 -16.63
CA ALA A 266 5.50 -13.81 -18.02
C ALA A 266 4.08 -13.20 -18.21
N PHE A 267 3.91 -11.95 -17.79
CA PHE A 267 2.72 -11.13 -18.08
C PHE A 267 2.49 -10.81 -19.57
N GLU A 268 3.35 -11.29 -20.48
CA GLU A 268 3.37 -10.87 -21.89
C GLU A 268 3.58 -12.02 -22.89
N ALA A 269 3.54 -13.30 -22.51
CA ALA A 269 3.69 -14.38 -23.50
C ALA A 269 2.34 -14.67 -24.18
N PRO A 270 2.15 -14.38 -25.48
CA PRO A 270 0.98 -14.85 -26.20
C PRO A 270 1.04 -16.38 -26.24
N VAL A 271 -0.06 -17.04 -25.88
CA VAL A 271 -0.20 -18.48 -26.08
C VAL A 271 -0.29 -18.72 -27.59
N THR A 272 0.81 -19.15 -28.20
CA THR A 272 0.81 -19.63 -29.59
C THR A 272 0.52 -21.13 -29.56
N PHE A 273 -0.65 -21.52 -30.07
CA PHE A 273 -0.90 -22.92 -30.43
C PHE A 273 -0.24 -23.15 -31.79
N GLU A 274 0.78 -24.00 -31.86
CA GLU A 274 1.22 -24.56 -33.13
C GLU A 274 0.12 -25.51 -33.63
N ALA A 275 -0.37 -25.27 -34.85
CA ALA A 275 -1.28 -26.21 -35.50
C ALA A 275 -0.50 -27.51 -35.81
N PRO A 276 -1.13 -28.69 -35.72
CA PRO A 276 -0.48 -29.94 -36.08
C PRO A 276 -0.04 -29.87 -37.55
N GLU A 277 1.22 -30.21 -37.84
CA GLU A 277 1.66 -30.43 -39.22
C GLU A 277 0.80 -31.55 -39.83
N ALA A 278 0.17 -31.25 -40.96
CA ALA A 278 -0.70 -32.15 -41.72
C ALA A 278 0.11 -33.08 -42.63
#